data_AF-A0A7X7MYA6-F1
#
_entry.id   AF-A0A7X7MYA6-F1
#
_cell.length_a   1.000
_cell.length_b   1.000
_cell.length_c   1.000
_cell.angle_alpha   90.00
_cell.angle_beta   90.00
_cell.angle_gamma   90.00
#
_symmetry.space_group_name_H-M   'P 1'
#
loop_
_entity.id
_entity.type
_entity.pdbx_description
1 polymer ?
#
loop_
_entity_poly.entity_id
_entity_poly.type
_entity_poly.pdbx_seq_one_letter_code
_entity_poly.pdbx_strand_id
1 'polypeptide(L)'
;MNQLYTDVGKLINILEELSVCVVGNQFETYDETMASFSCMMGDVFPRIIASYMKPEFAQVAADGAYWKDQLARILSVMQARDQFQFLDVMLFETKGNLILYQDMIKEMEIDL
;
A
#
# COMPACT_ATOMS: atom_id res chain seq x y z
N MET A 1 13.57 -5.36 -14.87
CA MET A 1 13.06 -4.52 -13.76
C MET A 1 12.07 -5.37 -12.99
N ASN A 2 12.23 -5.46 -11.67
CA ASN A 2 11.49 -6.40 -10.82
C ASN A 2 9.97 -6.14 -10.88
N GLN A 3 9.15 -7.18 -11.11
CA GLN A 3 7.70 -7.04 -11.24
C GLN A 3 7.08 -6.56 -9.92
N LEU A 4 7.60 -7.00 -8.77
CA LEU A 4 7.11 -6.56 -7.45
C LEU A 4 7.39 -5.07 -7.24
N TYR A 5 8.58 -4.59 -7.61
CA TYR A 5 8.92 -3.17 -7.58
C TYR A 5 7.92 -2.33 -8.40
N THR A 6 7.59 -2.80 -9.61
CA THR A 6 6.66 -2.10 -10.50
C THR A 6 5.25 -2.05 -9.92
N ASP A 7 4.79 -3.15 -9.34
CA ASP A 7 3.43 -3.24 -8.80
C ASP A 7 3.28 -2.48 -7.48
N VAL A 8 4.31 -2.44 -6.63
CA VAL A 8 4.36 -1.55 -5.45
C VAL A 8 4.28 -0.07 -5.88
N GLY A 9 4.96 0.31 -6.96
CA GLY A 9 4.89 1.67 -7.51
C GLY A 9 3.51 2.08 -7.97
N LYS A 10 2.78 1.17 -8.63
CA LYS A 10 1.38 1.42 -9.00
C LYS A 10 0.50 1.58 -7.76
N LEU A 11 0.73 0.79 -6.72
CA LEU A 11 -0.03 0.85 -5.48
C LEU A 11 0.18 2.19 -4.74
N ILE A 12 1.42 2.71 -4.75
CA ILE A 12 1.75 4.06 -4.26
C ILE A 12 0.97 5.13 -5.03
N ASN A 13 0.91 5.05 -6.36
CA ASN A 13 0.17 6.02 -7.18
C ASN A 13 -1.32 5.99 -6.88
N ILE A 14 -1.91 4.80 -6.71
CA ILE A 14 -3.33 4.66 -6.37
C ILE A 14 -3.63 5.27 -4.99
N LEU A 15 -2.74 5.11 -4.01
CA LEU A 15 -2.90 5.78 -2.70
C LEU A 15 -2.87 7.30 -2.82
N GLU A 16 -2.02 7.85 -3.69
CA GLU A 16 -1.97 9.28 -3.96
C GLU A 16 -3.24 9.79 -4.66
N GLU A 17 -3.75 9.05 -5.63
CA GLU A 17 -5.04 9.35 -6.28
C GLU A 17 -6.20 9.33 -5.27
N LEU A 18 -6.22 8.37 -4.34
CA LEU A 18 -7.22 8.33 -3.26
C LEU A 18 -7.13 9.57 -2.37
N SER A 19 -5.93 9.97 -1.94
CA SER A 19 -5.73 11.21 -1.17
C SER A 19 -6.22 12.45 -1.93
N VAL A 20 -5.92 12.55 -3.23
CA VAL A 20 -6.42 13.65 -4.07
C VAL A 20 -7.94 13.64 -4.14
N CYS A 21 -8.58 12.48 -4.30
CA CYS A 21 -10.03 12.38 -4.35
C CYS A 21 -10.68 12.80 -3.03
N VAL A 22 -10.11 12.41 -1.89
CA VAL A 22 -10.59 12.80 -0.55
C VAL A 22 -10.48 14.32 -0.35
N VAL A 23 -9.32 14.91 -0.63
CA VAL A 23 -9.11 16.36 -0.50
C VAL A 23 -9.99 17.16 -1.47
N GLY A 24 -10.15 16.63 -2.69
CA GLY A 24 -10.95 17.23 -3.75
C GLY A 24 -12.47 17.01 -3.62
N ASN A 25 -12.92 16.24 -2.62
CA ASN A 25 -14.31 15.79 -2.48
C ASN A 25 -14.89 15.11 -3.75
N GLN A 26 -14.04 14.37 -4.47
CA GLN A 26 -14.40 13.66 -5.71
C GLN A 26 -14.86 12.23 -5.40
N PHE A 27 -16.07 12.09 -4.84
CA PHE A 27 -16.52 10.80 -4.30
C PHE A 27 -16.79 9.70 -5.35
N GLU A 28 -17.23 10.06 -6.57
CA GLU A 28 -17.39 9.06 -7.65
C GLU A 28 -16.03 8.50 -8.08
N THR A 29 -15.04 9.37 -8.34
CA THR A 29 -13.67 8.97 -8.65
C THR A 29 -13.04 8.19 -7.51
N TYR A 30 -13.31 8.59 -6.26
CA TYR A 30 -12.84 7.88 -5.07
C TYR A 30 -13.30 6.43 -5.06
N ASP A 31 -14.58 6.16 -5.33
CA ASP A 31 -15.14 4.80 -5.32
C ASP A 31 -14.51 3.90 -6.41
N GLU A 32 -14.23 4.46 -7.60
CA GLU A 32 -13.55 3.76 -8.69
C GLU A 32 -12.07 3.47 -8.38
N THR A 33 -11.35 4.49 -7.88
CA THR A 33 -9.95 4.35 -7.46
C THR A 33 -9.84 3.39 -6.28
N MET A 34 -10.83 3.37 -5.38
CA MET A 34 -10.92 2.43 -4.26
C MET A 34 -11.05 0.99 -4.75
N ALA A 35 -11.92 0.72 -5.72
CA ALA A 35 -12.06 -0.62 -6.28
C ALA A 35 -10.73 -1.11 -6.89
N SER A 36 -10.02 -0.20 -7.58
CA SER A 36 -8.69 -0.46 -8.13
C SER A 36 -7.64 -0.72 -7.04
N PHE A 37 -7.67 0.07 -5.96
CA PHE A 37 -6.83 -0.13 -4.78
C PHE A 37 -7.06 -1.50 -4.16
N SER A 38 -8.31 -1.85 -3.87
CA SER A 38 -8.66 -3.13 -3.25
C SER A 38 -8.21 -4.33 -4.08
N CYS A 39 -8.36 -4.25 -5.41
CA CYS A 39 -7.91 -5.30 -6.33
C CYS A 39 -6.38 -5.44 -6.28
N MET A 40 -5.65 -4.34 -6.48
CA MET A 40 -4.19 -4.36 -6.52
C MET A 40 -3.58 -4.76 -5.16
N MET A 41 -4.21 -4.34 -4.07
CA MET A 41 -3.86 -4.79 -2.72
C MET A 41 -3.97 -6.30 -2.57
N GLY A 42 -5.05 -6.91 -3.09
CA GLY A 42 -5.25 -8.37 -3.06
C GLY A 42 -4.12 -9.15 -3.75
N ASP A 43 -3.54 -8.58 -4.81
CA ASP A 43 -2.49 -9.23 -5.61
C ASP A 43 -1.08 -8.94 -5.09
N VAL A 44 -0.79 -7.69 -4.75
CA VAL A 44 0.55 -7.24 -4.37
C VAL A 44 0.88 -7.63 -2.94
N PHE A 45 -0.09 -7.56 -2.02
CA PHE A 45 0.18 -7.76 -0.60
C PHE A 45 0.65 -9.18 -0.24
N PRO A 46 0.06 -10.26 -0.76
CA PRO A 46 0.58 -11.61 -0.54
C PRO A 46 2.03 -11.76 -1.03
N ARG A 47 2.41 -11.06 -2.10
CA ARG A 47 3.78 -11.10 -2.66
C ARG A 47 4.77 -10.34 -1.77
N ILE A 48 4.34 -9.21 -1.18
CA ILE A 48 5.12 -8.49 -0.17
C ILE A 48 5.35 -9.41 1.04
N ILE A 49 4.30 -10.03 1.59
CA ILE A 49 4.43 -10.97 2.72
C ILE A 49 5.39 -12.12 2.38
N ALA A 50 5.21 -12.74 1.21
CA ALA A 50 6.05 -13.85 0.78
C ALA A 50 7.52 -13.44 0.61
N SER A 51 7.80 -12.19 0.20
CA SER A 51 9.18 -11.69 0.10
C SER A 51 9.89 -11.66 1.45
N TYR A 52 9.18 -11.38 2.56
CA TYR A 52 9.75 -11.36 3.91
C TYR A 52 10.15 -12.74 4.43
N MET A 53 9.65 -13.81 3.79
CA MET A 53 10.14 -15.17 4.08
C MET A 53 11.50 -15.45 3.44
N LYS A 54 11.98 -14.63 2.49
CA LYS A 54 13.32 -14.79 1.92
C LYS A 54 14.36 -14.26 2.92
N PRO A 55 15.48 -14.97 3.15
CA PRO A 55 16.51 -14.57 4.12
C PRO A 55 17.07 -13.17 3.88
N GLU A 56 17.11 -12.71 2.62
CA GLU A 56 17.58 -11.38 2.26
C GLU A 56 16.72 -10.27 2.90
N PHE A 57 15.42 -10.50 3.10
CA PHE A 57 14.47 -9.55 3.66
C PHE A 57 14.16 -9.80 5.14
N ALA A 58 14.92 -10.68 5.82
CA ALA A 58 14.67 -11.04 7.22
C ALA A 58 14.76 -9.84 8.18
N GLN A 59 15.57 -8.82 7.84
CA GLN A 59 15.78 -7.62 8.65
C GLN A 59 14.52 -6.74 8.74
N VAL A 60 13.63 -6.86 7.77
CA VAL A 60 12.36 -6.11 7.66
C VAL A 60 11.14 -7.03 7.77
N ALA A 61 11.32 -8.34 8.02
CA ALA A 61 10.22 -9.28 8.21
C ALA A 61 9.36 -8.95 9.45
N ALA A 62 9.92 -8.24 10.43
CA ALA A 62 9.17 -7.67 11.55
C ALA A 62 8.08 -6.68 11.09
N ASP A 63 8.27 -6.03 9.93
CA ASP A 63 7.33 -5.09 9.34
C ASP A 63 6.17 -5.79 8.61
N GLY A 64 6.33 -7.06 8.22
CA GLY A 64 5.28 -7.81 7.51
C GLY A 64 3.98 -7.96 8.31
N ALA A 65 4.07 -8.11 9.63
CA ALA A 65 2.91 -8.11 10.52
C ALA A 65 2.30 -6.70 10.66
N TYR A 66 3.16 -5.68 10.78
CA TYR A 66 2.75 -4.27 10.82
C TYR A 66 1.96 -3.88 9.56
N TRP A 67 2.40 -4.35 8.39
CA TRP A 67 1.70 -4.10 7.12
C TRP A 67 0.32 -4.72 7.05
N LYS A 68 0.17 -5.95 7.52
CA LYS A 68 -1.12 -6.62 7.60
C LYS A 68 -2.10 -5.83 8.47
N ASP A 69 -1.62 -5.30 9.58
CA ASP A 69 -2.43 -4.52 10.52
C ASP A 69 -2.77 -3.12 9.99
N GLN A 70 -1.81 -2.42 9.35
CA GLN A 70 -2.05 -1.12 8.69
C GLN A 70 -3.14 -1.22 7.61
N LEU A 71 -3.10 -2.27 6.80
CA LEU A 71 -4.06 -2.48 5.72
C LEU A 71 -5.45 -2.87 6.21
N ALA A 72 -5.52 -3.74 7.23
CA ALA A 72 -6.79 -4.05 7.88
C ALA A 72 -7.44 -2.78 8.47
N ARG A 73 -6.62 -1.87 9.03
CA ARG A 73 -7.08 -0.57 9.55
C ARG A 73 -7.58 0.33 8.44
N ILE A 74 -6.84 0.51 7.34
CA ILE A 74 -7.29 1.26 6.16
C ILE A 74 -8.64 0.73 5.68
N LEU A 75 -8.75 -0.57 5.42
CA LEU A 75 -10.00 -1.19 4.95
C LEU A 75 -11.16 -1.00 5.96
N SER A 76 -10.89 -1.09 7.26
CA SER A 76 -11.92 -0.90 8.29
C SER A 76 -12.42 0.55 8.38
N VAL A 77 -11.53 1.54 8.25
CA VAL A 77 -11.89 2.96 8.29
C VAL A 77 -12.59 3.38 7.02
N MET A 78 -12.21 2.79 5.88
CA MET A 78 -12.90 2.97 4.59
C MET A 78 -14.36 2.49 4.59
N GLN A 79 -14.72 1.52 5.44
CA GLN A 79 -16.10 1.06 5.60
C GLN A 79 -16.96 1.97 6.49
N ALA A 80 -16.34 2.93 7.20
CA ALA A 80 -17.03 3.87 8.09
C ALA A 80 -17.14 5.27 7.44
N ARG A 81 -18.35 5.68 7.06
CA ARG A 81 -18.66 6.91 6.32
C ARG A 81 -18.22 8.24 6.97
N ASP A 82 -17.84 8.24 8.26
CA ASP A 82 -17.60 9.47 9.05
C ASP A 82 -16.11 9.76 9.35
N GLN A 83 -15.14 9.09 8.70
CA GLN A 83 -13.72 9.16 9.13
C GLN A 83 -12.72 9.66 8.07
N PHE A 84 -13.12 10.55 7.17
CA PHE A 84 -12.24 11.08 6.10
C PHE A 84 -10.91 11.69 6.60
N GLN A 85 -10.87 12.33 7.77
CA GLN A 85 -9.60 12.84 8.36
C GLN A 85 -8.65 11.72 8.81
N PHE A 86 -9.18 10.61 9.34
CA PHE A 86 -8.37 9.45 9.74
C PHE A 86 -7.89 8.67 8.52
N LEU A 87 -8.69 8.66 7.46
CA LEU A 87 -8.34 8.02 6.21
C LEU A 87 -7.11 8.67 5.57
N ASP A 88 -7.05 10.00 5.51
CA ASP A 88 -5.91 10.72 4.90
C ASP A 88 -4.58 10.43 5.60
N VAL A 89 -4.57 10.43 6.94
CA VAL A 89 -3.37 10.11 7.73
C VAL A 89 -2.89 8.69 7.47
N MET A 90 -3.79 7.70 7.43
CA MET A 90 -3.37 6.32 7.17
C MET A 90 -2.94 6.09 5.72
N LEU A 91 -3.58 6.76 4.75
CA LEU A 91 -3.17 6.72 3.35
C LEU A 91 -1.74 7.28 3.21
N PHE A 92 -1.45 8.40 3.90
CA PHE A 92 -0.11 9.01 3.92
C PHE A 92 0.94 8.10 4.57
N GLU A 93 0.66 7.53 5.74
CA GLU A 93 1.58 6.61 6.42
C GLU A 93 1.86 5.37 5.56
N THR A 94 0.82 4.78 4.97
CA THR A 94 0.93 3.60 4.11
C THR A 94 1.73 3.89 2.85
N LYS A 95 1.51 5.04 2.23
CA LYS A 95 2.31 5.52 1.10
C LYS A 95 3.79 5.64 1.49
N GLY A 96 4.09 6.31 2.61
CA GLY A 96 5.47 6.48 3.08
C GLY A 96 6.20 5.16 3.29
N ASN A 97 5.53 4.21 3.93
CA ASN A 97 6.11 2.90 4.16
C ASN A 97 6.33 2.10 2.85
N LEU A 98 5.45 2.26 1.84
CA LEU A 98 5.56 1.52 0.57
C LEU A 98 6.70 2.07 -0.28
N ILE A 99 6.95 3.38 -0.20
CA ILE A 99 8.11 4.03 -0.83
C ILE A 99 9.39 3.45 -0.25
N LEU A 100 9.51 3.38 1.08
CA LEU A 100 10.68 2.78 1.75
C LEU A 100 10.90 1.33 1.32
N TYR A 101 9.81 0.55 1.22
CA TYR A 101 9.89 -0.84 0.76
C TYR A 101 10.30 -0.94 -0.73
N GLN A 102 9.79 -0.05 -1.58
CA GLN A 102 10.13 0.01 -3.00
C GLN A 102 11.61 0.38 -3.21
N ASP A 103 12.11 1.36 -2.45
CA ASP A 103 13.52 1.77 -2.47
C ASP A 103 14.43 0.63 -2.02
N MET A 104 14.05 -0.12 -0.99
CA MET A 104 14.79 -1.31 -0.55
C MET A 104 14.85 -2.39 -1.64
N ILE A 105 13.74 -2.70 -2.33
CA ILE A 105 13.77 -3.67 -3.46
C ILE A 105 14.76 -3.22 -4.54
N LYS A 106 14.83 -1.91 -4.80
CA LYS A 106 15.73 -1.32 -5.79
C LYS A 106 17.19 -1.40 -5.35
N GLU A 107 17.49 -1.08 -4.10
CA GLU A 107 18.85 -1.11 -3.53
C GLU A 107 19.42 -2.52 -3.42
N MET A 108 18.57 -3.52 -3.16
CA MET A 108 19.03 -4.89 -2.96
C MET A 108 19.42 -5.61 -4.27
N GLU A 109 19.07 -5.08 -5.46
CA GLU A 109 19.31 -5.71 -6.77
C GLU A 109 18.90 -7.21 -6.85
N ILE A 110 17.93 -7.63 -6.03
CA ILE A 110 17.51 -9.04 -5.97
C ILE A 110 16.60 -9.34 -7.16
N ASP A 111 17.03 -10.28 -8.02
CA ASP A 111 16.17 -10.97 -8.98
C ASP A 111 15.14 -11.79 -8.17
N LEU A 112 13.97 -11.21 -7.88
CA LEU A 112 12.89 -11.85 -7.11
C LEU A 112 12.04 -12.81 -7.93
#